data_AF-A0A8I2KD32-F1
#
_entry.id   AF-A0A8I2KD32-F1
#
_cell.length_a   1.000
_cell.length_b   1.000
_cell.length_c   1.000
_cell.angle_alpha   90.00
_cell.angle_beta   90.00
_cell.angle_gamma   90.00
#
_symmetry.space_group_name_H-M   'P 1'
#
loop_
_entity.id
_entity.type
_entity.pdbx_description
1 polymer ?
#
loop_
_entity_poly.entity_id
_entity_poly.type
_entity_poly.pdbx_seq_one_letter_code
_entity_poly.pdbx_strand_id
1 'polypeptide(L)'
;MERTRPPVDGRDLERSITQILDNMIRDEMSGDEPYYIQHGPYERETMARPPAQPPAYDLAFVFRADPRVMWPVEAKVLETPRTLAPYLADIRNEFLTCRYGPFSPSGAMLGYLLAGRTSDVLVNVEARLNSPLVPVGTQHARASSKSTHSRVVPPGKAYPRTFDCYHIVLSFHGLQRVLVEGQHLE
;
A
#
# COMPACT_ATOMS: atom_id res chain seq x y z
N MET A 1 -24.60 15.62 8.60
CA MET A 1 -23.29 16.09 9.09
C MET A 1 -22.33 15.97 7.93
N GLU A 2 -21.91 17.09 7.36
CA GLU A 2 -20.91 17.12 6.31
C GLU A 2 -19.59 16.65 6.94
N ARG A 3 -19.09 15.47 6.55
CA ARG A 3 -17.77 14.99 6.98
C ARG A 3 -16.74 15.95 6.38
N THR A 4 -16.40 17.02 7.09
CA THR A 4 -15.25 17.88 6.77
C THR A 4 -14.05 16.96 6.63
N ARG A 5 -13.45 16.96 5.44
CA ARG A 5 -12.31 16.09 5.10
C ARG A 5 -11.29 16.13 6.23
N PRO A 6 -10.80 14.98 6.73
CA PRO A 6 -9.77 14.98 7.76
C PRO A 6 -8.54 15.76 7.27
N PRO A 7 -7.85 16.50 8.16
CA PRO A 7 -6.71 17.32 7.78
C PRO A 7 -5.56 16.43 7.34
N VAL A 8 -5.34 16.35 6.03
CA VAL A 8 -4.20 15.66 5.45
C VAL A 8 -2.97 16.57 5.58
N ASP A 9 -1.90 16.10 6.22
CA ASP A 9 -0.64 16.84 6.29
C ASP A 9 0.12 16.72 4.96
N GLY A 10 0.22 17.84 4.24
CA GLY A 10 0.92 17.94 2.97
C GLY A 10 2.41 17.57 3.01
N ARG A 11 3.05 17.60 4.18
CA ARG A 11 4.47 17.23 4.36
C ARG A 11 4.66 15.71 4.35
N ASP A 12 3.63 14.97 4.73
CA ASP A 12 3.65 13.51 4.89
C ASP A 12 2.33 12.92 4.37
N LEU A 13 2.11 13.11 3.08
CA LEU A 13 0.86 12.75 2.40
C LEU A 13 0.53 11.26 2.51
N GLU A 14 1.52 10.40 2.26
CA GLU A 14 1.34 8.95 2.23
C GLU A 14 0.81 8.45 3.57
N ARG A 15 1.50 8.81 4.66
CA ARG A 15 1.12 8.37 6.00
C ARG A 15 -0.17 9.03 6.47
N SER A 16 -0.38 10.30 6.16
CA SER A 16 -1.61 11.00 6.55
C SER A 16 -2.85 10.36 5.92
N ILE A 17 -2.81 10.04 4.62
CA ILE A 17 -3.93 9.38 3.94
C ILE A 17 -4.13 7.96 4.46
N THR A 18 -3.05 7.19 4.63
CA THR A 18 -3.13 5.81 5.13
C THR A 18 -3.69 5.74 6.56
N GLN A 19 -3.34 6.69 7.43
CA GLN A 19 -3.89 6.76 8.79
C GLN A 19 -5.39 7.03 8.79
N ILE A 20 -5.87 7.93 7.93
CA ILE A 20 -7.29 8.17 7.75
C ILE A 20 -7.98 6.90 7.26
N LEU A 21 -7.35 6.19 6.33
CA LEU A 21 -7.89 4.94 5.80
C LEU A 21 -7.99 3.85 6.86
N ASP A 22 -6.99 3.70 7.75
CA ASP A 22 -7.07 2.76 8.87
C ASP A 22 -8.31 3.01 9.74
N ASN A 23 -8.53 4.26 10.14
CA ASN A 23 -9.72 4.64 10.92
C ASN A 23 -11.02 4.33 10.17
N MET A 24 -11.09 4.69 8.88
CA MET A 24 -12.27 4.40 8.07
C MET A 24 -12.53 2.89 7.92
N ILE A 25 -11.48 2.07 7.80
CA ILE A 25 -11.63 0.63 7.77
C ILE A 25 -12.15 0.12 9.12
N ARG A 26 -11.58 0.60 10.23
CA ARG A 26 -12.03 0.22 11.58
C ARG A 26 -13.49 0.58 11.83
N ASP A 27 -13.93 1.76 11.38
CA ASP A 27 -15.33 2.21 11.52
C ASP A 27 -16.32 1.30 10.79
N GLU A 28 -15.89 0.65 9.70
CA GLU A 28 -16.70 -0.27 8.90
C GLU A 28 -16.59 -1.74 9.36
N MET A 29 -15.66 -2.06 10.26
CA MET A 29 -15.53 -3.40 10.81
C MET A 29 -16.62 -3.67 11.85
N SER A 30 -17.24 -4.84 11.75
CA SER A 30 -18.25 -5.34 12.71
C SER A 30 -17.64 -5.78 14.04
N GLY A 31 -16.36 -6.14 14.05
CA GLY A 31 -15.67 -6.75 15.18
C GLY A 31 -15.64 -8.28 15.12
N ASP A 32 -16.55 -8.90 14.35
CA ASP A 32 -16.66 -10.34 14.17
C ASP A 32 -15.73 -10.88 13.08
N GLU A 33 -15.00 -9.99 12.38
CA GLU A 33 -14.05 -10.41 11.36
C GLU A 33 -12.97 -11.32 11.97
N PRO A 34 -12.53 -12.37 11.23
CA PRO A 34 -11.46 -13.25 11.68
C PRO A 34 -10.09 -12.55 11.70
N TYR A 35 -10.03 -11.27 11.35
CA TYR A 35 -8.83 -10.44 11.33
C TYR A 35 -9.06 -9.13 12.05
N TYR A 36 -7.97 -8.46 12.40
CA TYR A 36 -7.97 -7.05 12.78
C TYR A 36 -7.00 -6.28 11.88
N ILE A 37 -7.21 -4.98 11.73
CA ILE A 37 -6.28 -4.14 10.98
C ILE A 37 -5.17 -3.62 11.90
N GLN A 38 -3.95 -3.66 11.40
CA GLN A 38 -2.77 -3.08 12.04
C GLN A 38 -2.15 -2.04 11.09
N HIS A 39 -1.97 -0.84 11.62
CA HIS A 39 -1.17 0.23 11.05
C HIS A 39 -0.05 0.54 12.06
N GLY A 40 1.18 0.80 11.60
CA GLY A 40 2.26 1.17 12.52
C GLY A 40 1.93 2.45 13.31
N PRO A 41 2.04 2.48 14.65
CA PRO A 41 1.85 3.72 15.40
C PRO A 41 3.00 4.69 15.09
N TYR A 42 2.68 5.98 14.89
CA TYR A 42 3.71 7.01 14.63
C TYR A 42 3.73 8.07 15.73
N GLU A 43 4.84 8.11 16.47
CA GLU A 43 5.21 9.24 17.33
C GLU A 43 6.10 10.18 16.49
N ARG A 44 5.68 11.44 16.35
CA ARG A 44 6.26 12.41 15.40
C ARG A 44 7.17 13.44 16.07
N GLU A 45 6.99 13.67 17.37
CA GLU A 45 7.64 14.73 18.13
C GLU A 45 9.07 14.33 18.55
N THR A 46 9.32 13.04 18.72
CA THR A 46 10.57 12.49 19.25
C THR A 46 11.25 11.46 18.32
N MET A 47 10.86 11.45 17.04
CA MET A 47 11.37 10.49 16.04
C MET A 47 12.91 10.42 16.02
N ALA A 48 13.44 9.29 16.51
CA ALA A 48 14.88 9.03 16.51
C ALA A 48 15.42 8.83 15.08
N ARG A 49 16.70 9.19 14.86
CA ARG A 49 17.38 8.89 13.60
C ARG A 49 17.59 7.37 13.43
N PRO A 50 17.53 6.84 12.19
CA PRO A 50 17.84 5.43 11.87
C PRO A 50 19.14 4.94 12.55
N PRO A 51 19.28 3.64 12.92
CA PRO A 51 18.87 2.50 12.10
C PRO A 51 18.14 1.37 12.85
N ALA A 52 17.15 0.78 12.18
CA ALA A 52 16.41 -0.42 12.57
C ALA A 52 15.21 -0.23 13.51
N GLN A 53 14.10 0.23 12.92
CA GLN A 53 12.79 -0.30 13.27
C GLN A 53 12.51 -1.54 12.42
N PRO A 54 11.80 -2.55 12.93
CA PRO A 54 11.29 -3.65 12.12
C PRO A 54 10.50 -3.11 10.92
N PRO A 55 10.43 -3.87 9.80
CA PRO A 55 9.64 -3.43 8.66
C PRO A 55 8.17 -3.24 9.08
N ALA A 56 7.68 -2.02 8.92
CA ALA A 56 6.30 -1.67 9.20
C ALA A 56 5.53 -1.69 7.89
N TYR A 57 4.43 -2.43 7.86
CA TYR A 57 3.47 -2.36 6.78
C TYR A 57 2.76 -1.01 6.82
N ASP A 58 2.42 -0.48 5.64
CA ASP A 58 1.52 0.66 5.58
C ASP A 58 0.15 0.26 6.13
N LEU A 59 -0.41 -0.88 5.75
CA LEU A 59 -1.52 -1.52 6.45
C LEU A 59 -1.35 -3.05 6.41
N ALA A 60 -1.84 -3.73 7.43
CA ALA A 60 -1.91 -5.19 7.41
C ALA A 60 -3.22 -5.67 8.03
N PHE A 61 -3.88 -6.61 7.37
CA PHE A 61 -4.99 -7.35 7.94
C PHE A 61 -4.42 -8.61 8.61
N VAL A 62 -4.43 -8.61 9.94
CA VAL A 62 -3.79 -9.63 10.77
C VAL A 62 -4.82 -10.65 11.18
N PHE A 63 -4.58 -11.92 10.86
CA PHE A 63 -5.47 -13.01 11.24
C PHE A 63 -5.44 -13.22 12.76
N ARG A 64 -6.60 -13.23 13.40
CA ARG A 64 -6.72 -13.29 14.88
C ARG A 64 -6.19 -14.59 15.46
N ALA A 65 -6.41 -15.71 14.78
CA ALA A 65 -5.99 -17.03 15.29
C ALA A 65 -4.48 -17.28 15.10
N ASP A 66 -3.83 -16.59 14.17
CA ASP A 66 -2.36 -16.62 14.01
C ASP A 66 -1.85 -15.26 13.52
N PRO A 67 -1.37 -14.39 14.43
CA PRO A 67 -0.91 -13.05 14.08
C PRO A 67 0.31 -13.02 13.15
N ARG A 68 0.96 -14.16 12.89
CA ARG A 68 2.03 -14.26 11.88
C ARG A 68 1.46 -14.20 10.46
N VAL A 69 0.20 -14.58 10.28
CA VAL A 69 -0.50 -14.54 9.00
C VAL A 69 -1.09 -13.14 8.83
N MET A 70 -0.37 -12.32 8.07
CA MET A 70 -0.73 -10.93 7.77
C MET A 70 -0.95 -10.78 6.27
N TRP A 71 -2.10 -10.24 5.86
CA TRP A 71 -2.33 -9.85 4.47
C TRP A 71 -1.90 -8.38 4.30
N PRO A 72 -0.76 -8.12 3.63
CA PRO A 72 -0.15 -6.80 3.63
C PRO A 72 -0.72 -5.89 2.54
N VAL A 73 -0.78 -4.60 2.85
CA VAL A 73 -1.08 -3.53 1.91
C VAL A 73 0.00 -2.45 2.03
N GLU A 74 0.73 -2.23 0.95
CA GLU A 74 1.67 -1.11 0.84
C GLU A 74 1.01 0.03 0.06
N ALA A 75 1.21 1.26 0.51
CA ALA A 75 0.60 2.44 -0.06
C ALA A 75 1.67 3.38 -0.61
N LYS A 76 1.42 4.00 -1.77
CA LYS A 76 2.31 5.03 -2.32
C LYS A 76 1.53 6.21 -2.87
N VAL A 77 2.04 7.40 -2.60
CA VAL A 77 1.56 8.62 -3.30
C VAL A 77 2.14 8.64 -4.71
N LEU A 78 1.27 8.75 -5.70
CA LEU A 78 1.61 8.80 -7.11
C LEU A 78 1.30 10.22 -7.61
N GLU A 79 2.32 11.03 -7.85
CA GLU A 79 2.11 12.40 -8.34
C GLU A 79 1.45 12.40 -9.72
N THR A 80 1.89 11.47 -10.58
CA THR A 80 1.36 11.27 -11.93
C THR A 80 1.27 9.78 -12.24
N PRO A 81 0.59 9.37 -13.33
CA PRO A 81 0.53 7.96 -13.74
C PRO A 81 1.89 7.32 -14.05
N ARG A 82 2.95 8.13 -14.20
CA ARG A 82 4.32 7.67 -14.52
C ARG A 82 5.21 7.55 -13.29
N THR A 83 4.81 8.13 -12.16
CA THR A 83 5.58 8.17 -10.90
C THR A 83 5.39 6.86 -10.12
N LEU A 84 5.89 5.75 -10.68
CA LEU A 84 5.67 4.40 -10.14
C LEU A 84 6.91 3.75 -9.52
N ALA A 85 8.06 4.41 -9.52
CA ALA A 85 9.31 3.81 -9.07
C ALA A 85 9.22 3.21 -7.64
N PRO A 86 8.76 3.94 -6.61
CA PRO A 86 8.64 3.37 -5.26
C PRO A 86 7.54 2.30 -5.19
N TYR A 87 6.42 2.47 -5.90
CA TYR A 87 5.34 1.48 -5.98
C TYR A 87 5.83 0.13 -6.52
N LEU A 88 6.64 0.14 -7.58
CA LEU A 88 7.20 -1.07 -8.18
C LEU A 88 8.34 -1.66 -7.35
N ALA A 89 9.07 -0.82 -6.61
CA ALA A 89 10.13 -1.26 -5.72
C ALA A 89 9.56 -2.11 -4.58
N ASP A 90 8.46 -1.72 -3.95
CA ASP A 90 7.86 -2.49 -2.87
C ASP A 90 7.37 -3.86 -3.32
N ILE A 91 6.75 -3.95 -4.51
CA ILE A 91 6.39 -5.24 -5.10
C ILE A 91 7.63 -6.13 -5.19
N ARG A 92 8.69 -5.64 -5.85
CA ARG A 92 9.89 -6.45 -6.15
C ARG A 92 10.70 -6.80 -4.92
N ASN A 93 10.88 -5.85 -4.01
CA ASN A 93 11.83 -5.94 -2.91
C ASN A 93 11.19 -6.42 -1.63
N GLU A 94 9.88 -6.22 -1.45
CA GLU A 94 9.17 -6.57 -0.23
C GLU A 94 8.25 -7.78 -0.44
N PHE A 95 7.34 -7.72 -1.42
CA PHE A 95 6.42 -8.83 -1.67
C PHE A 95 7.10 -10.01 -2.33
N LEU A 96 7.88 -9.81 -3.39
CA LEU A 96 8.48 -10.92 -4.15
C LEU A 96 9.64 -11.61 -3.44
N THR A 97 10.22 -10.99 -2.42
CA THR A 97 11.28 -11.57 -1.58
C THR A 97 10.76 -12.25 -0.31
N CYS A 98 9.44 -12.27 -0.11
CA CYS A 98 8.79 -12.73 1.12
C CYS A 98 9.18 -11.91 2.37
N ARG A 99 9.74 -10.71 2.22
CA ARG A 99 10.01 -9.83 3.36
C ARG A 99 8.69 -9.37 3.98
N TYR A 100 7.67 -9.12 3.15
CA TYR A 100 6.34 -8.64 3.55
C TYR A 100 5.28 -9.72 3.26
N GLY A 101 4.49 -10.07 4.28
CA GLY A 101 3.46 -11.11 4.20
C GLY A 101 3.97 -12.50 3.79
N PRO A 102 5.00 -13.07 4.45
CA PRO A 102 5.59 -14.35 4.05
C PRO A 102 4.61 -15.54 4.10
N PHE A 103 3.62 -15.49 4.98
CA PHE A 103 2.61 -16.56 5.13
C PHE A 103 1.36 -16.34 4.28
N SER A 104 1.27 -15.22 3.59
CA SER A 104 0.11 -14.86 2.75
C SER A 104 0.44 -15.05 1.28
N PRO A 105 -0.40 -15.76 0.50
CA PRO A 105 -0.21 -15.94 -0.95
C PRO A 105 -0.63 -14.70 -1.75
N SER A 106 -1.00 -13.61 -1.10
CA SER A 106 -1.42 -12.38 -1.74
C SER A 106 -1.21 -11.17 -0.83
N GLY A 107 -1.31 -9.99 -1.42
CA GLY A 107 -1.26 -8.68 -0.78
C GLY A 107 -1.75 -7.61 -1.75
N ALA A 108 -1.70 -6.34 -1.35
CA ALA A 108 -2.11 -5.25 -2.22
C ALA A 108 -1.13 -4.08 -2.24
N MET A 109 -1.15 -3.37 -3.37
CA MET A 109 -0.53 -2.07 -3.54
C MET A 109 -1.62 -1.02 -3.76
N LEU A 110 -1.63 -0.01 -2.90
CA LEU A 110 -2.55 1.12 -2.94
C LEU A 110 -1.84 2.35 -3.51
N GLY A 111 -2.36 2.90 -4.60
CA GLY A 111 -1.84 4.13 -5.22
C GLY A 111 -2.75 5.32 -4.93
N TYR A 112 -2.24 6.34 -4.25
CA TYR A 112 -2.93 7.63 -4.10
C TYR A 112 -2.52 8.56 -5.23
N LEU A 113 -3.33 8.65 -6.29
CA LEU A 113 -3.02 9.43 -7.50
C LEU A 113 -3.43 10.89 -7.32
N LEU A 114 -2.46 11.80 -7.41
CA LEU A 114 -2.72 13.25 -7.25
C LEU A 114 -3.21 13.90 -8.56
N ALA A 115 -2.62 13.53 -9.70
CA ALA A 115 -2.98 14.05 -11.01
C ALA A 115 -2.98 12.96 -12.10
N GLY A 116 -3.87 13.11 -13.10
CA GLY A 116 -4.03 12.17 -14.20
C GLY A 116 -5.14 11.15 -14.00
N ARG A 117 -5.11 10.06 -14.79
CA ARG A 117 -6.14 9.00 -14.76
C ARG A 117 -5.60 7.74 -14.10
N THR A 118 -6.43 7.11 -13.27
CA THR A 118 -6.11 5.85 -12.59
C THR A 118 -5.95 4.67 -13.55
N SER A 119 -6.66 4.68 -14.68
CA SER A 119 -6.46 3.71 -15.76
C SER A 119 -5.03 3.74 -16.32
N ASP A 120 -4.46 4.94 -16.48
CA ASP A 120 -3.12 5.12 -17.03
C ASP A 120 -2.04 4.61 -16.04
N VAL A 121 -2.31 4.68 -14.74
CA VAL A 121 -1.46 4.05 -13.71
C VAL A 121 -1.40 2.54 -13.94
N LEU A 122 -2.55 1.88 -14.07
CA LEU A 122 -2.62 0.43 -14.24
C LEU A 122 -1.94 -0.02 -15.54
N VAL A 123 -2.17 0.67 -16.66
CA VAL A 123 -1.47 0.40 -17.94
C VAL A 123 0.05 0.51 -17.77
N ASN A 124 0.52 1.54 -17.07
CA ASN A 124 1.96 1.72 -16.83
C ASN A 124 2.53 0.69 -15.84
N VAL A 125 1.74 0.25 -14.86
CA VAL A 125 2.12 -0.83 -13.92
C VAL A 125 2.27 -2.15 -14.67
N GLU A 126 1.28 -2.55 -15.48
CA GLU A 126 1.34 -3.76 -16.31
C GLU A 126 2.60 -3.76 -17.21
N ALA A 127 2.82 -2.66 -17.94
CA ALA A 127 3.97 -2.52 -18.83
C ALA A 127 5.31 -2.61 -18.08
N ARG A 128 5.42 -2.03 -16.88
CA ARG A 128 6.68 -2.00 -16.12
C ARG A 128 6.93 -3.24 -15.27
N LEU A 129 5.88 -3.93 -14.83
CA LEU A 129 6.01 -5.22 -14.17
C LEU A 129 6.28 -6.35 -15.16
N ASN A 130 5.92 -6.16 -16.44
CA ASN A 130 5.92 -7.21 -17.44
C ASN A 130 5.09 -8.43 -16.97
N SER A 131 3.93 -8.14 -16.34
CA SER A 131 2.98 -9.14 -15.85
C SER A 131 1.56 -8.64 -16.16
N PRO A 132 0.71 -9.47 -16.80
CA PRO A 132 -0.64 -9.06 -17.16
C PRO A 132 -1.45 -8.62 -15.94
N LEU A 133 -2.24 -7.57 -16.11
CA LEU A 133 -3.20 -7.11 -15.11
C LEU A 133 -4.60 -7.59 -15.45
N VAL A 134 -5.17 -8.45 -14.61
CA VAL A 134 -6.55 -8.91 -14.73
C VAL A 134 -7.45 -7.99 -13.91
N PRO A 135 -8.43 -7.29 -14.50
CA PRO A 135 -9.36 -6.45 -13.75
C PRO A 135 -10.06 -7.22 -12.62
N VAL A 136 -10.26 -6.58 -11.48
CA VAL A 136 -10.96 -7.15 -10.32
C VAL A 136 -12.25 -6.37 -10.07
N GLY A 137 -13.38 -7.07 -10.02
CA GLY A 137 -14.70 -6.48 -9.80
C GLY A 137 -15.48 -6.16 -11.09
N THR A 138 -16.66 -5.56 -10.92
CA THR A 138 -17.56 -5.18 -12.04
C THR A 138 -17.07 -3.93 -12.77
N GLN A 139 -17.55 -3.66 -13.99
CA GLN A 139 -17.16 -2.51 -14.83
C GLN A 139 -17.29 -1.11 -14.18
N HIS A 140 -18.01 -0.96 -13.07
CA HIS A 140 -18.12 0.30 -12.29
C HIS A 140 -17.27 0.31 -11.00
N ALA A 141 -16.47 -0.75 -10.78
CA ALA A 141 -15.57 -0.82 -9.65
C ALA A 141 -14.44 0.20 -9.80
N ARG A 142 -13.88 0.63 -8.67
CA ARG A 142 -12.67 1.46 -8.61
C ARG A 142 -11.58 0.83 -9.47
N ALA A 143 -10.68 1.66 -10.01
CA ALA A 143 -9.55 1.18 -10.81
C ALA A 143 -8.74 0.16 -10.00
N SER A 144 -9.00 -1.11 -10.29
CA SER A 144 -8.43 -2.22 -9.56
C SER A 144 -8.23 -3.43 -10.46
N SER A 145 -7.06 -4.02 -10.32
CA SER A 145 -6.61 -5.17 -11.10
C SER A 145 -5.74 -6.06 -10.24
N LYS A 146 -5.47 -7.27 -10.70
CA LYS A 146 -4.59 -8.24 -10.05
C LYS A 146 -3.49 -8.63 -11.03
N SER A 147 -2.26 -8.70 -10.55
CA SER A 147 -1.16 -9.40 -11.23
C SER A 147 -0.75 -10.62 -10.41
N THR A 148 -0.23 -11.64 -11.09
CA THR A 148 0.27 -12.86 -10.45
C THR A 148 1.78 -12.96 -10.69
N HIS A 149 2.52 -13.35 -9.65
CA HIS A 149 3.98 -13.38 -9.63
C HIS A 149 4.51 -14.66 -9.00
N SER A 150 5.80 -14.93 -9.24
CA SER A 150 6.57 -15.94 -8.51
C SER A 150 7.50 -15.28 -7.50
N ARG A 151 7.47 -15.74 -6.25
CA ARG A 151 8.32 -15.28 -5.15
C ARG A 151 9.64 -16.03 -5.09
N VAL A 152 10.67 -15.31 -4.66
CA VAL A 152 11.95 -15.87 -4.22
C VAL A 152 11.80 -16.23 -2.75
N VAL A 153 11.48 -17.50 -2.48
CA VAL A 153 11.32 -18.02 -1.11
C VAL A 153 12.70 -18.35 -0.51
N PRO A 154 13.03 -17.85 0.70
CA PRO A 154 14.28 -18.18 1.36
C PRO A 154 14.45 -19.69 1.62
N PRO A 155 15.69 -20.23 1.62
CA PRO A 155 15.94 -21.65 1.88
C PRO A 155 15.35 -22.13 3.20
N GLY A 156 14.77 -23.34 3.20
CA GLY A 156 14.18 -23.96 4.40
C GLY A 156 12.85 -23.34 4.86
N LYS A 157 12.28 -22.38 4.11
CA LYS A 157 10.97 -21.79 4.40
C LYS A 157 9.87 -22.41 3.54
N ALA A 158 8.72 -22.65 4.15
CA ALA A 158 7.53 -23.21 3.50
C ALA A 158 6.54 -22.10 3.06
N TYR A 159 7.06 -20.97 2.59
CA TYR A 159 6.22 -19.85 2.17
C TYR A 159 5.57 -20.10 0.80
N PRO A 160 4.39 -19.52 0.51
CA PRO A 160 3.77 -19.62 -0.81
C PRO A 160 4.70 -19.06 -1.89
N ARG A 161 4.93 -19.84 -2.96
CA ARG A 161 5.74 -19.41 -4.12
C ARG A 161 4.95 -18.52 -5.09
N THR A 162 3.67 -18.80 -5.28
CA THR A 162 2.79 -17.97 -6.10
C THR A 162 2.27 -16.81 -5.26
N PHE A 163 2.29 -15.61 -5.82
CA PHE A 163 1.80 -14.42 -5.14
C PHE A 163 0.90 -13.58 -6.04
N ASP A 164 -0.31 -13.32 -5.56
CA ASP A 164 -1.24 -12.40 -6.20
C ASP A 164 -1.10 -11.00 -5.59
N CYS A 165 -0.74 -10.01 -6.42
CA CYS A 165 -0.70 -8.62 -6.04
C CYS A 165 -1.95 -7.90 -6.56
N TYR A 166 -2.79 -7.44 -5.64
CA TYR A 166 -3.93 -6.59 -5.97
C TYR A 166 -3.46 -5.13 -6.11
N HIS A 167 -3.85 -4.46 -7.16
CA HIS A 167 -3.55 -3.07 -7.44
C HIS A 167 -4.82 -2.27 -7.27
N ILE A 168 -4.83 -1.28 -6.40
CA ILE A 168 -5.98 -0.40 -6.17
C ILE A 168 -5.48 1.03 -6.31
N VAL A 169 -6.14 1.84 -7.14
CA VAL A 169 -5.74 3.23 -7.36
C VAL A 169 -6.90 4.16 -7.03
N LEU A 170 -6.65 5.10 -6.13
CA LEU A 170 -7.61 6.10 -5.67
C LEU A 170 -7.15 7.50 -6.11
N SER A 171 -8.04 8.26 -6.76
CA SER A 171 -7.76 9.65 -7.11
C SER A 171 -7.96 10.58 -5.91
N PHE A 172 -6.98 11.43 -5.64
CA PHE A 172 -7.02 12.50 -4.63
C PHE A 172 -6.79 13.86 -5.30
N HIS A 173 -7.79 14.29 -6.08
CA HIS A 173 -7.73 15.56 -6.80
C HIS A 173 -7.63 16.76 -5.85
N GLY A 174 -6.70 17.67 -6.15
CA GLY A 174 -6.52 18.92 -5.40
C GLY A 174 -5.61 18.80 -4.16
N LEU A 175 -5.03 17.63 -3.91
CA LEU A 175 -4.04 17.42 -2.87
C LEU A 175 -2.63 17.61 -3.46
N GLN A 176 -1.76 18.36 -2.79
CA GLN A 176 -0.39 18.62 -3.24
C GLN A 176 0.61 18.32 -2.13
N ARG A 177 1.79 17.83 -2.51
CA ARG A 177 2.91 17.69 -1.58
C ARG A 177 3.40 19.08 -1.21
N VAL A 178 3.50 19.35 0.07
CA VAL A 178 4.13 20.57 0.58
C VAL A 178 5.61 20.27 0.75
N LEU A 179 6.46 20.93 -0.03
CA LEU A 179 7.90 20.90 0.16
C LEU A 179 8.24 21.66 1.44
N VAL A 180 8.99 21.04 2.34
CA VAL A 180 9.56 21.74 3.51
C VAL A 180 10.83 22.45 3.02
N GLU A 181 10.92 23.77 3.24
CA GLU A 181 12.12 24.55 2.91
C GLU A 181 13.36 23.91 3.57
N GLY A 182 14.39 23.60 2.76
CA GLY A 182 15.69 23.13 3.25
C GLY A 182 16.10 21.70 2.83
N GLN A 183 15.29 20.95 2.11
CA GLN A 183 15.74 19.68 1.48
C GLN A 183 16.23 19.94 0.05
N HIS A 184 17.52 20.23 -0.09
CA HIS A 184 18.21 20.17 -1.37
C HIS A 184 18.27 18.70 -1.84
N LEU A 185 17.82 18.45 -3.07
CA LEU A 185 18.10 17.23 -3.80
C LEU A 185 19.59 17.28 -4.22
N GLU A 186 20.41 16.40 -3.64
CA GLU A 186 21.64 15.92 -4.28
C GLU A 186 21.32 14.73 -5.18
#